data_AF-A6F857-F1
#
_entry.id   AF-A6F857-F1
#
_cell.length_a   1.000
_cell.length_b   1.000
_cell.length_c   1.000
_cell.angle_alpha   90.00
_cell.angle_beta   90.00
_cell.angle_gamma   90.00
#
_symmetry.space_group_name_H-M   'P 1'
#
loop_
_entity.id
_entity.type
_entity.pdbx_description
1 polymer ?
#
loop_
_entity_poly.entity_id
_entity_poly.type
_entity_poly.pdbx_seq_one_letter_code
_entity_poly.pdbx_strand_id
1 'polypeptide(L)'
;MSKKTETGSINDYARQFLKLENKTLPIKLHNALNTIFTKERDNSTEATKKFRRQVVTEVKTTHGNHYEILAGKSNAIYNALCLIAIVGVGPTKKIFQYRYLEPKTGRISSLLQQTQEQALIFFCLGIDTQNMAEIANCLESNNFDLFTERLPSPFGYYQNDKFNLAPMLVFYEAKIPWQHYASRYQAAESRYAAKDMNGAILQLEALEQEALLPLPVVTSLKETIIAKQADAEEAASYLQSLLNYK
;
A
#
# COMPACT_ATOMS: atom_id res chain seq x y z
N MET A 1 33.76 -4.36 18.02
CA MET A 1 33.24 -3.01 17.72
C MET A 1 31.75 -3.00 18.01
N SER A 2 31.26 -2.12 18.88
CA SER A 2 29.82 -1.94 19.09
C SER A 2 29.18 -1.50 17.77
N LYS A 3 28.21 -2.26 17.25
CA LYS A 3 27.49 -1.86 16.05
C LYS A 3 26.66 -0.62 16.42
N LYS A 4 26.83 0.48 15.69
CA LYS A 4 26.00 1.67 15.87
C LYS A 4 24.53 1.31 15.60
N THR A 5 23.64 1.71 16.49
CA THR A 5 22.20 1.51 16.39
C THR A 5 21.49 2.85 16.16
N GLU A 6 20.30 2.77 15.59
CA GLU A 6 19.36 3.89 15.49
C GLU A 6 18.84 4.28 16.87
N THR A 7 18.36 5.52 17.03
CA THR A 7 17.83 6.01 18.31
C THR A 7 16.39 5.57 18.60
N GLY A 8 15.63 5.22 17.56
CA GLY A 8 14.24 4.77 17.66
C GLY A 8 14.06 3.26 17.58
N SER A 9 12.98 2.75 18.17
CA SER A 9 12.54 1.36 18.00
C SER A 9 11.85 1.11 16.66
N ILE A 10 11.60 -0.16 16.32
CA ILE A 10 10.79 -0.56 15.14
C ILE A 10 9.45 0.17 15.12
N ASN A 11 8.79 0.27 16.28
CA ASN A 11 7.49 0.94 16.39
C ASN A 11 7.61 2.45 16.18
N ASP A 12 8.69 3.08 16.63
CA ASP A 12 8.89 4.53 16.49
C ASP A 12 9.06 4.92 15.03
N TYR A 13 9.91 4.20 14.30
CA TYR A 13 10.06 4.41 12.86
C TYR A 13 8.79 4.07 12.09
N ALA A 14 8.10 2.97 12.43
CA ALA A 14 6.83 2.65 11.79
C ALA A 14 5.79 3.76 11.99
N ARG A 15 5.67 4.31 13.20
CA ARG A 15 4.78 5.45 13.49
C ARG A 15 5.16 6.68 12.67
N GLN A 16 6.45 7.01 12.62
CA GLN A 16 6.95 8.14 11.82
C GLN A 16 6.60 7.99 10.34
N PHE A 17 6.82 6.82 9.74
CA PHE A 17 6.52 6.57 8.33
C PHE A 17 5.02 6.56 8.02
N LEU A 18 4.20 6.15 8.98
CA LEU A 18 2.74 6.16 8.85
C LEU A 18 2.12 7.51 9.23
N LYS A 19 2.93 8.50 9.62
CA LYS A 19 2.47 9.81 10.13
C LYS A 19 1.50 9.65 11.32
N LEU A 20 1.70 8.60 12.11
CA LEU A 20 1.04 8.39 13.39
C LEU A 20 1.80 9.19 14.43
N GLU A 21 1.30 10.37 14.77
CA GLU A 21 1.89 11.23 15.79
C GLU A 21 1.77 10.57 17.20
N ASN A 22 0.93 11.14 18.07
CA ASN A 22 0.73 10.69 19.45
C ASN A 22 -0.10 9.39 19.56
N LYS A 23 -0.40 8.75 18.43
CA LYS A 23 -1.18 7.50 18.39
C LYS A 23 -0.24 6.29 18.48
N THR A 24 -0.73 5.23 19.12
CA THR A 24 -0.04 3.94 19.15
C THR A 24 -0.15 3.24 17.80
N LEU A 25 0.90 2.51 17.41
CA LEU A 25 0.84 1.66 16.22
C LEU A 25 -0.26 0.59 16.38
N PRO A 26 -1.14 0.38 15.38
CA PRO A 26 -2.16 -0.66 15.45
C PRO A 26 -1.56 -2.04 15.77
N ILE A 27 -2.18 -2.78 16.70
CA ILE A 27 -1.60 -4.02 17.24
C ILE A 27 -1.32 -5.06 16.15
N LYS A 28 -2.14 -5.09 15.09
CA LYS A 28 -1.93 -5.96 13.92
C LYS A 28 -0.63 -5.61 13.18
N LEU A 29 -0.35 -4.32 12.98
CA LEU A 29 0.90 -3.85 12.34
C LEU A 29 2.11 -4.10 13.24
N HIS A 30 1.99 -3.84 14.54
CA HIS A 30 3.02 -4.17 15.52
C HIS A 30 3.39 -5.67 15.45
N ASN A 31 2.39 -6.54 15.51
CA ASN A 31 2.59 -7.99 15.43
C ASN A 31 3.15 -8.43 14.07
N ALA A 32 2.77 -7.77 12.97
CA ALA A 32 3.30 -8.02 11.64
C ALA A 32 4.80 -7.72 11.56
N LEU A 33 5.21 -6.52 12.00
CA LEU A 33 6.62 -6.12 12.01
C LEU A 33 7.46 -7.01 12.91
N ASN A 34 6.95 -7.37 14.10
CA ASN A 34 7.60 -8.35 14.96
C ASN A 34 7.74 -9.72 14.28
N THR A 35 6.72 -10.18 13.57
CA THR A 35 6.78 -11.46 12.84
C THR A 35 7.88 -11.47 11.78
N ILE A 36 8.11 -10.34 11.12
CA ILE A 36 9.17 -10.17 10.12
C ILE A 36 10.54 -10.10 10.80
N PHE A 37 10.74 -9.18 11.74
CA PHE A 37 12.07 -8.79 12.21
C PHE A 37 12.54 -9.44 13.51
N THR A 38 11.63 -9.85 14.41
CA THR A 38 12.02 -10.24 15.79
C THR A 38 11.60 -11.67 16.15
N LYS A 39 10.41 -12.13 15.77
CA LYS A 39 9.83 -13.40 16.22
C LYS A 39 10.54 -14.62 15.64
N GLU A 40 11.43 -15.25 16.39
CA GLU A 40 11.99 -16.57 16.05
C GLU A 40 10.92 -17.66 16.28
N ARG A 41 10.76 -18.58 15.32
CA ARG A 41 10.08 -19.87 15.58
C ARG A 41 11.14 -20.88 15.98
N ASP A 42 10.82 -21.81 16.86
CA ASP A 42 11.78 -22.83 17.33
C ASP A 42 12.40 -23.66 16.19
N ASN A 43 11.69 -23.78 15.06
CA ASN A 43 12.15 -24.47 13.84
C ASN A 43 12.70 -23.53 12.74
N SER A 44 13.13 -22.31 13.09
CA SER A 44 13.64 -21.35 12.10
C SER A 44 15.01 -21.78 11.57
N THR A 45 15.14 -21.93 10.26
CA THR A 45 16.43 -22.17 9.60
C THR A 45 17.42 -21.04 9.89
N GLU A 46 18.73 -21.34 9.92
CA GLU A 46 19.79 -20.34 10.12
C GLU A 46 19.70 -19.18 9.13
N ALA A 47 19.30 -19.47 7.89
CA ALA A 47 18.95 -18.48 6.87
C ALA A 47 17.88 -17.46 7.34
N THR A 48 16.83 -17.94 8.00
CA THR A 48 15.74 -17.11 8.54
C THR A 48 16.19 -16.23 9.71
N LYS A 49 17.16 -16.68 10.50
CA LYS A 49 17.73 -15.90 11.60
C LYS A 49 18.72 -14.85 11.09
N LYS A 50 19.45 -15.16 10.03
CA LYS A 50 20.53 -14.30 9.50
C LYS A 50 20.05 -13.03 8.82
N PHE A 51 18.96 -13.04 8.05
CA PHE A 51 18.48 -11.79 7.42
C PHE A 51 18.04 -10.75 8.46
N ARG A 52 17.44 -11.18 9.58
CA ARG A 52 17.01 -10.27 10.66
C ARG A 52 18.19 -9.54 11.28
N ARG A 53 19.33 -10.22 11.42
CA ARG A 53 20.59 -9.64 11.91
C ARG A 53 21.18 -8.59 10.96
N GLN A 54 20.66 -8.43 9.74
CA GLN A 54 20.99 -7.31 8.86
C GLN A 54 20.26 -6.02 9.23
N VAL A 55 19.15 -6.12 9.97
CA VAL A 55 18.28 -4.99 10.31
C VAL A 55 18.32 -4.70 11.79
N VAL A 56 18.23 -5.74 12.63
CA VAL A 56 18.12 -5.60 14.08
C VAL A 56 19.21 -6.36 14.81
N THR A 57 19.55 -5.89 16.00
CA THR A 57 20.36 -6.61 16.97
C THR A 57 19.57 -6.79 18.26
N GLU A 58 19.68 -7.97 18.86
CA GLU A 58 19.13 -8.21 20.19
C GLU A 58 20.07 -7.60 21.23
N VAL A 59 19.50 -6.82 22.15
CA VAL A 59 20.19 -6.26 23.30
C VAL A 59 19.61 -6.93 24.53
N LYS A 60 20.48 -7.64 25.26
CA LYS A 60 20.11 -8.30 26.52
C LYS A 60 20.27 -7.33 27.66
N THR A 61 19.18 -7.02 28.35
CA THR A 61 19.19 -6.20 29.56
C THR A 61 18.79 -7.02 30.78
N THR A 62 19.00 -6.48 31.97
CA THR A 62 18.54 -7.08 33.24
C THR A 62 17.02 -7.23 33.33
N HIS A 63 16.26 -6.48 32.52
CA HIS A 63 14.79 -6.49 32.52
C HIS A 63 14.18 -7.23 31.31
N GLY A 64 15.00 -7.88 30.49
CA GLY A 64 14.58 -8.63 29.32
C GLY A 64 15.38 -8.29 28.07
N ASN A 65 15.01 -8.92 26.96
CA ASN A 65 15.64 -8.70 25.68
C ASN A 65 14.80 -7.71 24.87
N HIS A 66 15.44 -6.69 24.30
CA HIS A 66 14.81 -5.81 23.31
C HIS A 66 15.60 -5.84 22.00
N TYR A 67 14.98 -5.38 20.92
CA TYR A 67 15.60 -5.33 19.60
C TYR A 67 15.84 -3.88 19.20
N GLU A 68 17.08 -3.56 18.86
CA GLU A 68 17.48 -2.26 18.32
C GLU A 68 17.73 -2.37 16.82
N ILE A 69 17.43 -1.31 16.07
CA ILE A 69 17.68 -1.24 14.63
C ILE A 69 19.14 -0.82 14.42
N LEU A 70 19.84 -1.48 13.51
CA LEU A 70 21.20 -1.11 13.12
C LEU A 70 21.18 0.21 12.33
N ALA A 71 22.21 1.04 12.52
CA ALA A 71 22.30 2.35 11.85
C ALA A 71 22.18 2.21 10.32
N GLY A 72 21.34 3.06 9.72
CA GLY A 72 21.04 3.05 8.28
C GLY A 72 20.03 1.99 7.84
N LYS A 73 19.42 1.23 8.77
CA LYS A 73 18.49 0.13 8.46
C LYS A 73 17.02 0.46 8.76
N SER A 74 16.72 1.68 9.21
CA SER A 74 15.34 2.13 9.43
C SER A 74 14.46 2.03 8.17
N ASN A 75 15.03 2.19 6.98
CA ASN A 75 14.32 2.03 5.71
C ASN A 75 13.84 0.58 5.47
N ALA A 76 14.43 -0.43 6.10
CA ALA A 76 13.89 -1.78 6.06
C ALA A 76 12.49 -1.86 6.72
N ILE A 77 12.24 -1.05 7.75
CA ILE A 77 10.93 -0.96 8.41
C ILE A 77 9.92 -0.34 7.46
N TYR A 78 10.31 0.75 6.78
CA TYR A 78 9.50 1.38 5.74
C TYR A 78 9.15 0.39 4.62
N ASN A 79 10.16 -0.30 4.05
CA ASN A 79 9.95 -1.26 2.98
C ASN A 79 9.08 -2.44 3.41
N ALA A 80 9.19 -2.88 4.67
CA ALA A 80 8.29 -3.89 5.21
C ALA A 80 6.84 -3.41 5.26
N LEU A 81 6.58 -2.16 5.63
CA LEU A 81 5.23 -1.59 5.60
C LEU A 81 4.67 -1.54 4.17
N CYS A 82 5.46 -1.08 3.19
CA CYS A 82 5.07 -1.13 1.77
C CYS A 82 4.68 -2.55 1.35
N LEU A 83 5.55 -3.52 1.61
CA LEU A 83 5.31 -4.90 1.20
C LEU A 83 4.16 -5.56 1.99
N ILE A 84 3.97 -5.24 3.27
CA ILE A 84 2.82 -5.74 4.03
C ILE A 84 1.52 -5.25 3.40
N ALA A 85 1.49 -3.98 2.95
CA ALA A 85 0.32 -3.43 2.28
C ALA A 85 0.01 -4.26 1.03
N ILE A 86 1.03 -4.54 0.20
CA ILE A 86 0.88 -5.20 -1.10
C ILE A 86 0.59 -6.71 -0.99
N VAL A 87 1.36 -7.43 -0.16
CA VAL A 87 1.40 -8.91 -0.18
C VAL A 87 1.14 -9.54 1.19
N GLY A 88 1.06 -8.73 2.24
CA GLY A 88 0.86 -9.21 3.59
C GLY A 88 2.12 -9.83 4.23
N VAL A 89 2.01 -10.13 5.52
CA VAL A 89 3.16 -10.40 6.40
C VAL A 89 4.02 -11.60 5.96
N GLY A 90 3.38 -12.70 5.56
CA GLY A 90 4.06 -13.95 5.21
C GLY A 90 4.94 -13.80 3.97
N PRO A 91 4.38 -13.35 2.83
CA PRO A 91 5.15 -13.06 1.62
C PRO A 91 6.21 -11.96 1.84
N THR A 92 5.91 -10.89 2.57
CA THR A 92 6.92 -9.85 2.90
C THR A 92 8.14 -10.47 3.57
N LYS A 93 7.94 -11.32 4.58
CA LYS A 93 9.04 -12.02 5.25
C LYS A 93 9.87 -12.84 4.27
N LYS A 94 9.22 -13.56 3.34
CA LYS A 94 9.92 -14.34 2.31
C LYS A 94 10.74 -13.43 1.39
N ILE A 95 10.23 -12.28 0.97
CA ILE A 95 10.96 -11.31 0.13
C ILE A 95 12.27 -10.87 0.81
N PHE A 96 12.23 -10.49 2.09
CA PHE A 96 13.44 -10.16 2.85
C PHE A 96 14.42 -11.33 2.98
N GLN A 97 13.92 -12.55 3.16
CA GLN A 97 14.74 -13.76 3.18
C GLN A 97 15.42 -14.04 1.84
N TYR A 98 14.65 -13.98 0.74
CA TYR A 98 15.16 -14.18 -0.61
C TYR A 98 16.23 -13.14 -0.95
N ARG A 99 15.98 -11.85 -0.67
CA ARG A 99 16.96 -10.79 -0.95
C ARG A 99 18.27 -10.99 -0.18
N TYR A 100 18.21 -11.58 1.01
CA TYR A 100 19.39 -11.91 1.80
C TYR A 100 20.15 -13.14 1.28
N LEU A 101 19.44 -14.19 0.85
CA LEU A 101 20.04 -15.46 0.43
C LEU A 101 20.53 -15.46 -1.02
N GLU A 102 19.76 -14.84 -1.91
CA GLU A 102 20.02 -14.78 -3.34
C GLU A 102 20.01 -13.32 -3.78
N PRO A 103 21.16 -12.63 -3.76
CA PRO A 103 21.24 -11.28 -4.31
C PRO A 103 20.99 -11.22 -5.82
N LYS A 104 20.83 -12.38 -6.50
CA LYS A 104 20.73 -12.49 -7.96
C LYS A 104 19.63 -13.47 -8.39
N THR A 105 18.75 -13.01 -9.28
CA THR A 105 18.02 -13.79 -10.31
C THR A 105 16.76 -14.60 -9.93
N GLY A 106 16.08 -14.31 -8.82
CA GLY A 106 14.67 -14.71 -8.65
C GLY A 106 13.73 -13.64 -9.19
N ARG A 107 12.63 -14.00 -9.88
CA ARG A 107 11.52 -13.07 -10.13
C ARG A 107 10.84 -12.74 -8.80
N ILE A 108 11.43 -11.87 -7.98
CA ILE A 108 10.86 -11.43 -6.70
C ILE A 108 9.48 -10.78 -6.94
N SER A 109 9.25 -10.21 -8.13
CA SER A 109 7.94 -9.78 -8.62
C SER A 109 6.85 -10.86 -8.55
N SER A 110 7.19 -12.14 -8.73
CA SER A 110 6.22 -13.24 -8.58
C SER A 110 5.70 -13.40 -7.14
N LEU A 111 6.43 -12.86 -6.16
CA LEU A 111 6.00 -12.80 -4.77
C LEU A 111 5.09 -11.60 -4.47
N LEU A 112 4.89 -10.69 -5.45
CA LEU A 112 3.94 -9.58 -5.39
C LEU A 112 2.49 -9.99 -5.71
N GLN A 113 2.21 -11.30 -5.77
CA GLN A 113 0.86 -11.81 -5.95
C GLN A 113 -0.05 -11.42 -4.79
N GLN A 114 -1.21 -10.88 -5.14
CA GLN A 114 -2.19 -10.34 -4.22
C GLN A 114 -3.28 -11.38 -3.96
N THR A 115 -3.78 -11.43 -2.73
CA THR A 115 -5.04 -12.11 -2.44
C THR A 115 -6.21 -11.30 -3.02
N GLN A 116 -7.36 -11.95 -3.21
CA GLN A 116 -8.58 -11.26 -3.69
C GLN A 116 -8.99 -10.11 -2.77
N GLU A 117 -8.88 -10.28 -1.45
CA GLU A 117 -9.19 -9.23 -0.48
C GLU A 117 -8.24 -8.04 -0.64
N GLN A 118 -6.94 -8.29 -0.82
CA GLN A 118 -5.94 -7.24 -1.08
C GLN A 118 -6.21 -6.51 -2.39
N ALA A 119 -6.54 -7.22 -3.47
CA ALA A 119 -6.87 -6.59 -4.74
C ALA A 119 -8.08 -5.64 -4.62
N LEU A 120 -9.11 -6.02 -3.85
CA LEU A 120 -10.28 -5.18 -3.58
C LEU A 120 -9.93 -3.95 -2.72
N ILE A 121 -9.13 -4.18 -1.69
CA ILE A 121 -8.56 -3.17 -0.81
C ILE A 121 -7.76 -2.13 -1.64
N PHE A 122 -6.95 -2.60 -2.60
CA PHE A 122 -6.11 -1.76 -3.45
C PHE A 122 -6.90 -0.96 -4.44
N PHE A 123 -7.90 -1.60 -5.03
CA PHE A 123 -8.87 -0.95 -5.88
C PHE A 123 -9.53 0.22 -5.14
N CYS A 124 -10.01 0.02 -3.91
CA CYS A 124 -10.73 1.07 -3.17
C CYS A 124 -9.83 2.20 -2.61
N LEU A 125 -8.55 1.94 -2.33
CA LEU A 125 -7.63 2.93 -1.75
C LEU A 125 -6.70 3.63 -2.74
N GLY A 126 -6.81 3.29 -4.03
CA GLY A 126 -6.02 3.93 -5.07
C GLY A 126 -4.54 3.54 -5.02
N ILE A 127 -4.24 2.24 -4.89
CA ILE A 127 -2.88 1.77 -5.22
C ILE A 127 -2.64 2.01 -6.70
N ASP A 128 -1.51 2.65 -7.00
CA ASP A 128 -1.16 3.03 -8.35
C ASP A 128 -0.40 1.90 -9.04
N THR A 129 -0.86 1.51 -10.23
CA THR A 129 -0.26 0.40 -11.00
C THR A 129 1.15 0.72 -11.49
N GLN A 130 1.47 2.00 -11.74
CA GLN A 130 2.81 2.46 -12.08
C GLN A 130 3.73 2.35 -10.86
N ASN A 131 3.28 2.80 -9.69
CA ASN A 131 4.05 2.63 -8.44
C ASN A 131 4.32 1.15 -8.14
N MET A 132 3.34 0.28 -8.38
CA MET A 132 3.50 -1.17 -8.26
C MET A 132 4.57 -1.73 -9.22
N ALA A 133 4.60 -1.24 -10.46
CA ALA A 133 5.63 -1.61 -11.44
C ALA A 133 7.02 -1.09 -11.01
N GLU A 134 7.11 0.13 -10.48
CA GLU A 134 8.36 0.67 -9.94
C GLU A 134 8.88 -0.15 -8.76
N ILE A 135 8.02 -0.54 -7.82
CA ILE A 135 8.39 -1.42 -6.70
C ILE A 135 8.92 -2.75 -7.23
N ALA A 136 8.25 -3.36 -8.21
CA ALA A 136 8.73 -4.60 -8.83
C ALA A 136 10.12 -4.42 -9.45
N ASN A 137 10.33 -3.34 -10.20
CA ASN A 137 11.61 -3.00 -10.82
C ASN A 137 12.72 -2.79 -9.77
N CYS A 138 12.43 -2.09 -8.66
CA CYS A 138 13.37 -1.94 -7.55
C CYS A 138 13.77 -3.29 -6.96
N LEU A 139 12.81 -4.19 -6.74
CA LEU A 139 13.07 -5.50 -6.14
C LEU A 139 13.88 -6.43 -7.05
N GLU A 140 13.74 -6.27 -8.38
CA GLU A 140 14.51 -7.02 -9.37
C GLU A 140 15.89 -6.40 -9.68
N SER A 141 16.08 -5.12 -9.32
CA SER A 141 17.32 -4.40 -9.56
C SER A 141 18.45 -4.89 -8.65
N ASN A 142 19.62 -5.13 -9.25
CA ASN A 142 20.85 -5.41 -8.49
C ASN A 142 21.38 -4.18 -7.74
N ASN A 143 20.98 -2.98 -8.14
CA ASN A 143 21.47 -1.72 -7.59
C ASN A 143 20.64 -1.22 -6.40
N PHE A 144 19.54 -1.88 -6.06
CA PHE A 144 18.66 -1.48 -4.97
C PHE A 144 18.83 -2.41 -3.75
N ASP A 145 19.19 -1.85 -2.60
CA ASP A 145 19.27 -2.57 -1.34
C ASP A 145 17.99 -2.39 -0.51
N LEU A 146 17.18 -3.45 -0.44
CA LEU A 146 15.94 -3.53 0.36
C LEU A 146 16.16 -3.22 1.85
N PHE A 147 17.38 -3.35 2.37
CA PHE A 147 17.69 -3.12 3.78
C PHE A 147 18.08 -1.67 4.10
N THR A 148 18.49 -0.87 3.10
CA THR A 148 19.03 0.48 3.33
C THR A 148 18.35 1.56 2.49
N GLU A 149 17.84 1.23 1.31
CA GLU A 149 17.14 2.17 0.43
C GLU A 149 15.63 2.11 0.64
N ARG A 150 14.88 3.11 0.14
CA ARG A 150 13.41 3.16 0.25
C ARG A 150 12.75 2.77 -1.07
N LEU A 151 11.76 1.88 -0.99
CA LEU A 151 10.81 1.64 -2.07
C LEU A 151 9.93 2.87 -2.31
N PRO A 152 9.39 3.05 -3.52
CA PRO A 152 8.26 3.97 -3.70
C PRO A 152 7.06 3.52 -2.86
N SER A 153 6.20 4.46 -2.49
CA SER A 153 4.91 4.14 -1.86
C SER A 153 4.02 3.40 -2.86
N PRO A 154 3.32 2.33 -2.46
CA PRO A 154 2.37 1.67 -3.36
C PRO A 154 1.08 2.48 -3.56
N PHE A 155 0.80 3.46 -2.69
CA PHE A 155 -0.41 4.28 -2.80
C PHE A 155 -0.20 5.40 -3.81
N GLY A 156 -1.26 5.78 -4.52
CA GLY A 156 -1.26 6.92 -5.43
C GLY A 156 -0.81 8.20 -4.71
N TYR A 157 -0.21 9.12 -5.46
CA TYR A 157 0.42 10.35 -4.97
C TYR A 157 -0.54 11.23 -4.14
N TYR A 158 -0.67 10.93 -2.85
CA TYR A 158 -1.34 11.80 -1.90
C TYR A 158 -0.39 12.95 -1.59
N GLN A 159 -0.69 14.15 -2.11
CA GLN A 159 0.01 15.40 -1.78
C GLN A 159 1.50 15.48 -2.22
N ASN A 160 1.87 14.97 -3.40
CA ASN A 160 3.25 14.99 -3.91
C ASN A 160 4.29 14.23 -3.05
N ASP A 161 3.86 13.41 -2.07
CA ASP A 161 4.74 12.63 -1.21
C ASP A 161 4.85 11.18 -1.69
N LYS A 162 5.91 10.90 -2.46
CA LYS A 162 6.20 9.57 -3.04
C LYS A 162 6.49 8.47 -2.02
N PHE A 163 6.59 8.82 -0.73
CA PHE A 163 6.85 7.89 0.37
C PHE A 163 5.71 7.85 1.39
N ASN A 164 4.54 8.38 1.07
CA ASN A 164 3.44 8.42 2.03
C ASN A 164 2.78 7.05 2.20
N LEU A 165 2.86 6.47 3.41
CA LEU A 165 2.20 5.21 3.76
C LEU A 165 0.96 5.37 4.66
N ALA A 166 0.58 6.61 5.00
CA ALA A 166 -0.59 6.87 5.83
C ALA A 166 -1.90 6.20 5.33
N PRO A 167 -2.16 6.08 4.01
CA PRO A 167 -3.36 5.39 3.52
C PRO A 167 -3.50 3.93 4.01
N MET A 168 -2.38 3.27 4.34
CA MET A 168 -2.38 1.92 4.88
C MET A 168 -3.13 1.80 6.22
N LEU A 169 -3.20 2.88 7.01
CA LEU A 169 -3.80 2.84 8.35
C LEU A 169 -5.28 2.50 8.32
N VAL A 170 -5.96 2.88 7.24
CA VAL A 170 -7.39 2.63 7.02
C VAL A 170 -7.75 1.15 7.14
N PHE A 171 -6.84 0.24 6.73
CA PHE A 171 -7.02 -1.22 6.88
C PHE A 171 -7.13 -1.71 8.32
N TYR A 172 -6.54 -0.96 9.24
CA TYR A 172 -6.35 -1.38 10.62
C TYR A 172 -7.25 -0.62 11.60
N GLU A 173 -7.88 0.47 11.15
CA GLU A 173 -8.76 1.31 11.97
C GLU A 173 -10.21 0.84 11.99
N ALA A 174 -10.76 0.35 10.87
CA ALA A 174 -12.17 -0.03 10.77
C ALA A 174 -12.40 -1.31 9.96
N LYS A 175 -13.47 -2.05 10.30
CA LYS A 175 -13.93 -3.19 9.50
C LYS A 175 -14.71 -2.68 8.29
N ILE A 176 -14.00 -2.39 7.21
CA ILE A 176 -14.58 -1.81 6.00
C ILE A 176 -15.18 -2.91 5.12
N PRO A 177 -16.43 -2.76 4.63
CA PRO A 177 -17.08 -3.76 3.78
C PRO A 177 -16.59 -3.66 2.32
N TRP A 178 -15.33 -3.98 2.07
CA TRP A 178 -14.68 -3.83 0.74
C TRP A 178 -15.44 -4.48 -0.41
N GLN A 179 -16.00 -5.67 -0.18
CA GLN A 179 -16.80 -6.37 -1.19
C GLN A 179 -18.06 -5.60 -1.56
N HIS A 180 -18.70 -4.94 -0.58
CA HIS A 180 -19.86 -4.11 -0.83
C HIS A 180 -19.47 -2.91 -1.69
N TYR A 181 -18.40 -2.20 -1.33
CA TYR A 181 -17.92 -1.04 -2.09
C TYR A 181 -17.56 -1.41 -3.54
N ALA A 182 -16.84 -2.51 -3.73
CA ALA A 182 -16.49 -2.99 -5.06
C ALA A 182 -17.73 -3.39 -5.90
N SER A 183 -18.71 -4.07 -5.30
CA SER A 183 -19.94 -4.45 -6.02
C SER A 183 -20.76 -3.24 -6.46
N ARG A 184 -20.83 -2.20 -5.62
CA ARG A 184 -21.52 -0.94 -5.92
C ARG A 184 -20.82 -0.19 -7.05
N TYR A 185 -19.49 -0.13 -6.99
CA TYR A 185 -18.68 0.46 -8.05
C TYR A 185 -18.87 -0.26 -9.39
N GLN A 186 -18.82 -1.60 -9.41
CA GLN A 186 -19.06 -2.38 -10.63
C GLN A 186 -20.47 -2.18 -11.20
N ALA A 187 -21.47 -2.00 -10.35
CA ALA A 187 -22.82 -1.65 -10.79
C ALA A 187 -22.87 -0.26 -11.45
N ALA A 188 -22.13 0.71 -10.92
CA ALA A 188 -22.00 2.03 -11.54
C ALA A 188 -21.29 1.96 -12.90
N GLU A 189 -20.21 1.19 -13.02
CA GLU A 189 -19.53 0.95 -14.31
C GLU A 189 -20.45 0.29 -15.34
N SER A 190 -21.26 -0.69 -14.91
CA SER A 190 -22.22 -1.37 -15.78
C SER A 190 -23.29 -0.41 -16.31
N ARG A 191 -23.78 0.51 -15.47
CA ARG A 191 -24.71 1.57 -15.90
C ARG A 191 -24.05 2.54 -16.86
N TYR A 192 -22.81 2.94 -16.58
CA TYR A 192 -22.04 3.80 -17.46
C TYR A 192 -21.81 3.15 -18.84
N ALA A 193 -21.46 1.86 -18.89
CA ALA A 193 -21.33 1.09 -20.12
C ALA A 193 -22.65 1.00 -20.90
N ALA A 194 -23.79 0.93 -20.20
CA ALA A 194 -25.13 0.99 -20.76
C ALA A 194 -25.58 2.41 -21.18
N LYS A 195 -24.69 3.42 -21.09
CA LYS A 195 -24.95 4.85 -21.36
C LYS A 195 -25.94 5.52 -20.39
N ASP A 196 -26.28 4.89 -19.27
CA ASP A 196 -27.04 5.48 -18.17
C ASP A 196 -26.10 6.32 -17.29
N MET A 197 -25.70 7.49 -17.78
CA MET A 197 -24.74 8.39 -17.11
C MET A 197 -25.29 8.90 -15.76
N ASN A 198 -26.55 9.34 -15.73
CA ASN A 198 -27.20 9.84 -14.51
C ASN A 198 -27.32 8.74 -13.45
N GLY A 199 -27.74 7.53 -13.84
CA GLY A 199 -27.81 6.41 -12.91
C GLY A 199 -26.45 5.94 -12.40
N ALA A 200 -25.39 6.09 -13.22
CA ALA A 200 -24.02 5.83 -12.78
C ALA A 200 -23.55 6.87 -11.75
N ILE A 201 -23.77 8.17 -12.00
CA ILE A 201 -23.41 9.26 -11.07
C ILE A 201 -24.11 9.07 -9.72
N LEU A 202 -25.43 8.84 -9.72
CA LEU A 202 -26.19 8.63 -8.49
C LEU A 202 -25.67 7.45 -7.65
N GLN A 203 -25.26 6.35 -8.31
CA GLN A 203 -24.66 5.20 -7.62
C GLN A 203 -23.29 5.55 -7.01
N LEU A 204 -22.47 6.32 -7.72
CA LEU A 204 -21.15 6.75 -7.23
C LEU A 204 -21.28 7.74 -6.06
N GLU A 205 -22.20 8.70 -6.13
CA GLU A 205 -22.48 9.64 -5.04
C GLU A 205 -23.01 8.93 -3.79
N ALA A 206 -23.93 7.98 -3.96
CA ALA A 206 -24.41 7.17 -2.85
C ALA A 206 -23.29 6.36 -2.20
N LEU A 207 -22.37 5.81 -3.01
CA LEU A 207 -21.20 5.09 -2.52
C LEU A 207 -20.23 6.02 -1.78
N GLU A 208 -20.00 7.24 -2.26
CA GLU A 208 -19.16 8.23 -1.55
C GLU A 208 -19.78 8.66 -0.20
N GLN A 209 -21.10 8.77 -0.12
CA GLN A 209 -21.81 9.10 1.13
C GLN A 209 -21.78 7.94 2.14
N GLU A 210 -21.87 6.71 1.67
CA GLU A 210 -21.82 5.50 2.50
C GLU A 210 -20.39 5.15 2.94
N ALA A 211 -19.39 5.56 2.17
CA ALA A 211 -18.01 5.18 2.40
C ALA A 211 -17.46 5.77 3.70
N LEU A 212 -16.84 4.92 4.51
CA LEU A 212 -16.15 5.34 5.74
C LEU A 212 -14.84 6.11 5.46
N LEU A 213 -14.42 6.15 4.20
CA LEU A 213 -13.20 6.80 3.73
C LEU A 213 -13.39 7.34 2.31
N PRO A 214 -12.60 8.32 1.89
CA PRO A 214 -12.54 8.73 0.48
C PRO A 214 -12.12 7.57 -0.41
N LEU A 215 -12.84 7.34 -1.50
CA LEU A 215 -12.57 6.27 -2.47
C LEU A 215 -12.09 6.88 -3.79
N PRO A 216 -10.77 7.01 -4.04
CA PRO A 216 -10.23 7.75 -5.19
C PRO A 216 -10.75 7.25 -6.55
N VAL A 217 -10.93 5.94 -6.69
CA VAL A 217 -11.48 5.31 -7.91
C VAL A 217 -12.92 5.71 -8.18
N VAL A 218 -13.73 5.92 -7.14
CA VAL A 218 -15.12 6.35 -7.25
C VAL A 218 -15.17 7.80 -7.73
N THR A 219 -14.37 8.66 -7.11
CA THR A 219 -14.26 10.08 -7.47
C THR A 219 -13.76 10.25 -8.90
N SER A 220 -12.71 9.53 -9.30
CA SER A 220 -12.14 9.61 -10.66
C SER A 220 -13.13 9.16 -11.75
N LEU A 221 -13.88 8.07 -11.50
CA LEU A 221 -14.92 7.64 -12.44
C LEU A 221 -16.04 8.68 -12.55
N LYS A 222 -16.49 9.24 -11.42
CA LYS A 222 -17.53 10.27 -11.40
C LYS A 222 -17.11 11.51 -12.20
N GLU A 223 -15.90 12.01 -11.99
CA GLU A 223 -15.35 13.15 -12.76
C GLU A 223 -15.29 12.86 -14.26
N THR A 224 -14.90 11.64 -14.64
CA THR A 224 -14.86 11.21 -16.05
C THR A 224 -16.25 11.20 -16.69
N ILE A 225 -17.27 10.73 -15.96
CA ILE A 225 -18.65 10.70 -16.47
C ILE A 225 -19.19 12.12 -16.63
N ILE A 226 -18.97 13.00 -15.64
CA ILE A 226 -19.40 14.41 -15.68
C ILE A 226 -18.75 15.14 -16.86
N ALA A 227 -17.44 14.98 -17.07
CA ALA A 227 -16.75 15.60 -18.21
C ALA A 227 -17.34 15.17 -19.55
N LYS A 228 -17.60 13.87 -19.73
CA LYS A 228 -18.22 13.35 -20.97
C LYS A 228 -19.66 13.80 -21.16
N GLN A 229 -20.40 14.03 -20.08
CA GLN A 229 -21.74 14.58 -20.16
C GLN A 229 -21.72 16.03 -20.62
N ALA A 230 -20.81 16.84 -20.06
CA ALA A 230 -20.60 18.23 -20.49
C ALA A 230 -20.20 18.32 -21.98
N ASP A 231 -19.25 17.49 -22.43
CA ASP A 231 -18.83 17.44 -23.84
C ASP A 231 -20.00 17.08 -24.77
N ALA A 232 -20.87 16.15 -24.36
CA ALA A 232 -22.03 15.74 -25.14
C ALA A 232 -23.11 16.84 -25.22
N GLU A 233 -23.34 17.55 -24.13
CA GLU A 233 -24.28 18.69 -24.06
C GLU A 233 -23.81 19.87 -24.92
N GLU A 234 -22.50 20.16 -24.92
CA GLU A 234 -21.89 21.17 -25.78
C GLU A 234 -22.04 20.80 -27.26
N ALA A 235 -21.71 19.55 -27.63
CA ALA A 235 -21.85 19.06 -29.00
C ALA A 235 -23.32 19.10 -29.48
N ALA A 236 -24.27 18.73 -28.62
CA ALA A 236 -25.70 18.80 -28.93
C ALA A 236 -26.17 20.25 -29.14
N SER A 237 -25.74 21.16 -28.27
CA SER A 237 -26.07 22.60 -28.37
C SER A 237 -25.52 23.20 -29.66
N TYR A 238 -24.29 22.85 -30.04
CA TYR A 238 -23.68 23.26 -31.31
C TYR A 238 -24.48 22.75 -32.52
N LEU A 239 -24.82 21.46 -32.56
CA LEU A 239 -25.64 20.88 -33.63
C LEU A 239 -27.02 21.54 -33.73
N GLN A 240 -27.66 21.82 -32.59
CA GLN A 240 -28.96 22.48 -32.56
C GLN A 240 -28.88 23.92 -33.07
N SER A 241 -27.81 24.65 -32.74
CA SER A 241 -27.59 26.00 -33.27
C SER A 241 -27.38 26.01 -34.79
N LEU A 242 -26.72 25.00 -35.37
CA LEU A 242 -26.58 24.83 -36.82
C LEU A 242 -27.91 24.49 -37.50
N LEU A 243 -28.75 23.67 -36.86
CA LEU A 243 -30.05 23.25 -37.40
C LEU A 243 -31.10 24.37 -37.34
N ASN A 244 -31.05 25.22 -36.31
CA ASN A 244 -31.95 26.36 -36.13
C ASN A 244 -31.51 27.62 -36.93
N TYR A 245 -30.39 27.56 -37.65
CA TYR A 245 -29.89 28.63 -38.52
C TYR A 245 -30.45 28.57 -39.96
N LYS A 246 -31.48 27.76 -40.21
CA LYS A 246 -32.25 27.70 -41.46
C LYS A 246 -33.61 28.38 -41.29
#